data_AF-A0A8G0ZWZ0-F1
#
_entry.id   AF-A0A8G0ZWZ0-F1
#
_cell.length_a   1.000
_cell.length_b   1.000
_cell.length_c   1.000
_cell.angle_alpha   90.00
_cell.angle_beta   90.00
_cell.angle_gamma   90.00
#
_symmetry.space_group_name_H-M   'P 1'
#
loop_
_entity.id
_entity.type
_entity.pdbx_description
1 polymer ?
#
loop_
_entity_poly.entity_id
_entity_poly.type
_entity_poly.pdbx_seq_one_letter_code
_entity_poly.pdbx_strand_id
1 'polypeptide(L)'
;MRKVMVAFGSRASAFSFSPFGRGVCIKFHHVVSTNLRVGKSDEFDTPIEVLEAGIVHCCRDFTGAVKQIIQKSNAPLSFNPGYGLDEIAYSDLKHILRHTMILFINEHEEEYIARLFGLDASDIRDLGPDIVVTTLGSRGCRVITESHDAHVPAVAAKMVDPTGAGDSFAAGFLFGYQWSGSGMVFLLPHL
;
A
#
# COMPACT_ATOMS: atom_id res chain seq x y z
N MET A 1 8.73 5.65 18.05
CA MET A 1 8.37 6.38 16.82
C MET A 1 8.62 5.47 15.63
N ARG A 2 7.63 5.26 14.76
CA ARG A 2 7.70 4.37 13.61
C ARG A 2 8.03 5.18 12.35
N LYS A 3 8.82 4.60 11.43
CA LYS A 3 9.26 5.23 10.17
C LYS A 3 8.33 4.78 9.03
N VAL A 4 7.94 5.64 8.09
CA VAL A 4 7.19 5.25 6.87
C VAL A 4 8.19 5.00 5.75
N MET A 5 8.09 3.86 5.06
CA MET A 5 8.82 3.60 3.82
C MET A 5 7.81 3.30 2.70
N VAL A 6 7.83 4.12 1.64
CA VAL A 6 6.94 4.01 0.48
C VAL A 6 7.80 3.76 -0.75
N ALA A 7 7.63 2.61 -1.39
CA ALA A 7 8.29 2.27 -2.66
C ALA A 7 7.32 2.51 -3.82
N PHE A 8 7.81 3.08 -4.91
CA PHE A 8 7.05 3.31 -6.14
C PHE A 8 7.74 2.69 -7.35
N GLY A 9 6.93 2.20 -8.28
CA GLY A 9 7.35 1.70 -9.59
C GLY A 9 7.94 2.78 -10.52
N SER A 10 8.42 2.31 -11.68
CA SER A 10 9.45 2.84 -12.60
C SER A 10 9.42 4.31 -13.07
N ARG A 11 8.51 5.17 -12.59
CA ARG A 11 8.45 6.60 -12.96
C ARG A 11 8.10 7.60 -11.84
N ALA A 12 8.06 7.19 -10.57
CA ALA A 12 7.72 8.11 -9.47
C ALA A 12 8.86 8.31 -8.46
N SER A 13 9.04 9.57 -8.06
CA SER A 13 9.93 10.00 -6.97
C SER A 13 9.33 9.60 -5.62
N ALA A 14 10.10 8.92 -4.76
CA ALA A 14 9.67 8.64 -3.40
C ALA A 14 9.90 9.85 -2.47
N PHE A 15 8.95 10.08 -1.58
CA PHE A 15 9.06 11.09 -0.52
C PHE A 15 8.88 10.42 0.84
N SER A 16 9.82 10.66 1.75
CA SER A 16 9.70 10.33 3.17
C SER A 16 9.63 11.64 3.95
N PHE A 17 8.53 11.90 4.65
CA PHE A 17 8.41 13.01 5.57
C PHE A 17 8.62 12.56 7.01
N SER A 18 9.60 13.15 7.69
CA SER A 18 9.73 13.12 9.14
C SER A 18 9.96 14.56 9.63
N PRO A 19 9.05 15.14 10.43
CA PRO A 19 9.29 16.46 11.03
C PRO A 19 10.40 16.46 12.09
N PHE A 20 11.03 15.31 12.38
CA PHE A 20 12.04 15.15 13.43
C PHE A 20 13.37 14.52 12.95
N GLY A 21 13.66 14.55 11.64
CA GLY A 21 15.03 14.51 11.15
C GLY A 21 15.71 13.14 10.94
N ARG A 22 14.98 12.04 10.72
CA ARG A 22 15.57 10.79 10.18
C ARG A 22 14.63 10.12 9.18
N GLY A 23 14.80 10.45 7.89
CA GLY A 23 14.08 9.85 6.77
C GLY A 23 14.87 8.70 6.13
N VAL A 24 14.17 7.70 5.62
CA VAL A 24 14.72 6.66 4.72
C VAL A 24 14.16 6.94 3.33
N CYS A 25 15.03 6.89 2.32
CA CYS A 25 14.71 7.19 0.92
C CYS A 25 14.89 5.92 0.08
N ILE A 26 13.87 5.54 -0.71
CA ILE A 26 14.00 4.51 -1.76
C ILE A 26 13.79 5.21 -3.10
N LYS A 27 14.84 5.32 -3.91
CA LYS A 27 14.77 5.87 -5.26
C LYS A 27 15.07 4.77 -6.27
N PHE A 28 14.19 4.60 -7.26
CA PHE A 28 14.52 3.83 -8.46
C PHE A 28 14.96 4.77 -9.59
N HIS A 29 16.13 4.45 -10.14
CA HIS A 29 16.95 5.11 -11.16
C HIS A 29 17.90 6.29 -10.75
N HIS A 30 19.19 5.97 -10.93
CA HIS A 30 20.42 6.78 -10.90
C HIS A 30 20.75 7.62 -9.64
N VAL A 31 21.80 7.14 -8.94
CA VAL A 31 22.80 7.81 -8.09
C VAL A 31 22.38 8.32 -6.69
N VAL A 32 22.86 7.54 -5.70
CA VAL A 32 23.38 7.84 -4.32
C VAL A 32 22.42 7.95 -3.12
N SER A 33 22.64 7.00 -2.18
CA SER A 33 22.30 6.91 -0.74
C SER A 33 20.83 6.59 -0.39
N THR A 34 20.43 5.40 0.11
CA THR A 34 21.08 4.32 0.90
C THR A 34 20.83 2.93 0.29
N ASN A 35 21.59 1.92 0.70
CA ASN A 35 21.86 0.64 0.01
C ASN A 35 20.63 -0.22 -0.37
N LEU A 36 20.02 0.07 -1.52
CA LEU A 36 19.29 -0.92 -2.32
C LEU A 36 19.88 -0.88 -3.74
N ARG A 37 20.61 -1.93 -4.12
CA ARG A 37 21.01 -2.16 -5.51
C ARG A 37 19.91 -2.99 -6.14
N VAL A 38 19.27 -2.51 -7.20
CA VAL A 38 18.29 -3.29 -7.96
C VAL A 38 18.77 -3.39 -9.40
N GLY A 39 19.06 -4.62 -9.82
CA GLY A 39 19.35 -4.98 -11.21
C GLY A 39 18.06 -5.08 -12.04
N LYS A 40 18.18 -4.89 -13.35
CA LYS A 40 17.06 -5.03 -14.30
C LYS A 40 16.89 -6.50 -14.70
N SER A 41 15.75 -7.12 -14.37
CA SER A 41 15.10 -8.20 -15.15
C SER A 41 13.89 -8.74 -14.39
N ASP A 42 12.95 -9.33 -15.13
CA ASP A 42 11.66 -9.89 -14.68
C ASP A 42 11.76 -11.12 -13.76
N GLU A 43 12.93 -11.33 -13.14
CA GLU A 43 13.20 -12.27 -12.07
C GLU A 43 13.92 -11.49 -10.97
N PHE A 44 13.21 -11.14 -9.90
CA PHE A 44 13.79 -10.49 -8.72
C PHE A 44 14.62 -11.51 -7.92
N ASP A 45 15.76 -11.93 -8.46
CA ASP A 45 16.79 -12.71 -7.76
C ASP A 45 17.73 -11.82 -6.93
N THR A 46 17.57 -10.50 -7.04
CA THR A 46 18.33 -9.56 -6.22
C THR A 46 17.78 -9.59 -4.79
N PRO A 47 18.61 -9.92 -3.78
CA PRO A 47 18.15 -9.95 -2.40
C PRO A 47 17.68 -8.57 -1.95
N ILE A 48 16.42 -8.48 -1.54
CA ILE A 48 15.91 -7.29 -0.84
C ILE A 48 16.44 -7.31 0.60
N GLU A 49 17.04 -6.20 1.02
CA GLU A 49 17.39 -5.90 2.40
C GLU A 49 16.42 -4.83 2.92
N VAL A 50 15.67 -5.13 3.97
CA VAL A 50 14.75 -4.18 4.60
C VAL A 50 15.42 -3.60 5.84
N LEU A 51 15.82 -2.33 5.76
CA LEU A 51 16.26 -1.58 6.94
C LEU A 51 15.04 -1.20 7.79
N GLU A 52 15.22 -1.06 9.11
CA GLU A 52 14.13 -0.81 10.08
C GLU A 52 13.04 0.14 9.56
N ALA A 53 11.86 -0.42 9.27
CA ALA A 53 10.68 0.30 8.82
C ALA A 53 9.51 0.09 9.79
N GLY A 54 8.65 1.10 9.93
CA GLY A 54 7.42 1.01 10.71
C GLY A 54 6.26 0.37 9.96
N ILE A 55 6.21 0.59 8.64
CA ILE A 55 5.33 -0.05 7.66
C ILE A 55 6.10 -0.08 6.34
N VAL A 56 5.99 -1.17 5.59
CA VAL A 56 6.49 -1.28 4.21
C VAL A 56 5.29 -1.21 3.27
N HIS A 57 5.20 -0.17 2.45
CA HIS A 57 4.16 -0.06 1.43
C HIS A 57 4.69 -0.51 0.06
N CYS A 58 4.05 -1.53 -0.50
CA CYS A 58 4.33 -2.07 -1.82
C CYS A 58 3.22 -1.63 -2.78
N CYS A 59 3.57 -0.79 -3.75
CA CYS A 59 2.67 -0.32 -4.80
C CYS A 59 3.17 -0.83 -6.15
N ARG A 60 2.33 -1.59 -6.86
CA ARG A 60 2.64 -2.13 -8.20
C ARG A 60 4.00 -2.83 -8.25
N ASP A 61 4.21 -3.75 -7.31
CA ASP A 61 5.44 -4.50 -7.23
C ASP A 61 5.30 -5.88 -7.85
N PHE A 62 6.39 -6.34 -8.46
CA PHE A 62 6.52 -7.72 -8.90
C PHE A 62 6.30 -8.65 -7.70
N THR A 63 5.41 -9.62 -7.86
CA THR A 63 5.02 -10.62 -6.85
C THR A 63 6.22 -11.19 -6.07
N GLY A 64 7.36 -11.41 -6.74
CA GLY A 64 8.60 -11.86 -6.11
C GLY A 64 9.17 -10.92 -5.05
N ALA A 65 9.14 -9.60 -5.28
CA ALA A 65 9.62 -8.60 -4.33
C ALA A 65 8.76 -8.57 -3.05
N VAL A 66 7.43 -8.60 -3.20
CA VAL A 66 6.50 -8.63 -2.07
C VAL A 66 6.71 -9.89 -1.22
N LYS A 67 6.91 -11.05 -1.86
CA LYS A 67 7.22 -12.31 -1.16
C LYS A 67 8.54 -12.24 -0.39
N GLN A 68 9.59 -11.66 -0.98
CA GLN A 68 10.85 -11.46 -0.26
C GLN A 68 10.68 -10.52 0.94
N ILE A 69 9.87 -9.46 0.83
CA ILE A 69 9.58 -8.54 1.93
C ILE A 69 8.86 -9.28 3.05
N ILE A 70 7.82 -10.07 2.74
CA ILE A 70 7.10 -10.89 3.70
C ILE A 70 8.05 -11.83 4.46
N GLN A 71 9.03 -12.41 3.77
CA GLN A 71 9.97 -13.36 4.38
C GLN A 71 11.06 -12.71 5.23
N LYS A 72 11.50 -11.49 4.87
CA LYS A 72 12.71 -10.87 5.42
C LYS A 72 12.42 -9.69 6.35
N SER A 73 11.22 -9.16 6.33
CA SER A 73 10.81 -8.00 7.12
C SER A 73 9.89 -8.41 8.27
N ASN A 74 10.15 -7.86 9.45
CA ASN A 74 9.19 -7.90 10.56
C ASN A 74 8.24 -6.69 10.56
N ALA A 75 8.41 -5.75 9.62
CA ALA A 75 7.55 -4.59 9.51
C ALA A 75 6.20 -4.98 8.87
N PRO A 76 5.08 -4.43 9.36
CA PRO A 76 3.78 -4.63 8.74
C PRO A 76 3.76 -4.23 7.26
N LEU A 77 3.10 -5.04 6.45
CA LEU A 77 2.95 -4.81 5.02
C LEU A 77 1.71 -3.97 4.73
N SER A 78 1.87 -2.95 3.90
CA SER A 78 0.77 -2.32 3.18
C SER A 78 0.92 -2.66 1.71
N PHE A 79 -0.18 -3.01 1.06
CA PHE A 79 -0.17 -3.50 -0.31
C PHE A 79 -1.19 -2.76 -1.16
N ASN A 80 -0.75 -2.29 -2.33
CA ASN A 80 -1.62 -1.84 -3.42
C ASN A 80 -1.22 -2.60 -4.70
N PRO A 81 -2.02 -3.57 -5.16
CA PRO A 81 -1.67 -4.34 -6.35
C PRO A 81 -1.66 -3.45 -7.59
N GLY A 82 -2.66 -2.59 -7.76
CA GLY A 82 -2.79 -1.74 -8.93
C GLY A 82 -2.94 -2.53 -10.24
N TYR A 83 -2.49 -1.93 -11.34
CA TYR A 83 -2.39 -2.60 -12.64
C TYR A 83 -1.51 -3.85 -12.53
N GLY A 84 -1.99 -4.99 -13.05
CA GLY A 84 -1.32 -6.29 -12.99
C GLY A 84 -1.83 -7.21 -11.87
N LEU A 85 -2.84 -6.79 -11.10
CA LEU A 85 -3.52 -7.66 -10.12
C LEU A 85 -3.95 -9.01 -10.72
N ASP A 86 -4.46 -8.99 -11.95
CA ASP A 86 -4.91 -10.16 -12.71
C ASP A 86 -3.78 -11.05 -13.22
N GLU A 87 -2.54 -10.55 -13.20
CA GLU A 87 -1.33 -11.31 -13.53
C GLU A 87 -0.76 -12.04 -12.30
N ILE A 88 -1.19 -11.69 -11.08
CA ILE A 88 -0.72 -12.33 -9.85
C ILE A 88 -1.37 -13.72 -9.73
N ALA A 89 -0.55 -14.76 -9.66
CA ALA A 89 -1.02 -16.12 -9.45
C ALA A 89 -1.87 -16.22 -8.17
N TYR A 90 -3.00 -16.93 -8.23
CA TYR A 90 -3.94 -17.09 -7.11
C TYR A 90 -3.26 -17.44 -5.78
N SER A 91 -2.32 -18.40 -5.80
CA SER A 91 -1.59 -18.83 -4.60
C SER A 91 -0.71 -17.73 -4.02
N ASP A 92 -0.11 -16.91 -4.87
CA ASP A 92 0.73 -15.79 -4.46
C ASP A 92 -0.13 -14.63 -3.93
N LEU A 93 -1.23 -14.28 -4.61
CA LEU A 93 -2.15 -13.25 -4.12
C LEU A 93 -2.72 -13.66 -2.76
N LYS A 94 -3.15 -14.90 -2.60
CA LYS A 94 -3.62 -15.45 -1.32
C LYS A 94 -2.56 -15.32 -0.23
N HIS A 95 -1.31 -15.63 -0.55
CA HIS A 95 -0.20 -15.51 0.39
C HIS A 95 0.05 -14.04 0.76
N ILE A 96 0.10 -13.13 -0.22
CA ILE A 96 0.33 -11.71 0.00
C ILE A 96 -0.78 -11.10 0.86
N LEU A 97 -2.05 -11.37 0.54
CA LEU A 97 -3.20 -10.85 1.30
C LEU A 97 -3.17 -11.30 2.76
N ARG A 98 -2.81 -12.57 3.02
CA ARG A 98 -2.65 -13.11 4.39
C ARG A 98 -1.57 -12.43 5.22
N HIS A 99 -0.59 -11.79 4.58
CA HIS A 99 0.49 -11.06 5.24
C HIS A 99 0.34 -9.53 5.14
N THR A 100 -0.74 -9.06 4.51
CA THR A 100 -1.03 -7.64 4.37
C THR A 100 -1.72 -7.14 5.64
N MET A 101 -1.26 -6.03 6.21
CA MET A 101 -1.96 -5.30 7.29
C MET A 101 -2.94 -4.28 6.69
N ILE A 102 -2.52 -3.53 5.68
CA ILE A 102 -3.37 -2.51 5.02
C ILE A 102 -3.42 -2.77 3.52
N LEU A 103 -4.59 -3.13 3.01
CA LEU A 103 -4.86 -3.31 1.59
C LEU A 103 -5.48 -2.03 1.02
N PHE A 104 -4.87 -1.45 0.00
CA PHE A 104 -5.44 -0.37 -0.80
C PHE A 104 -5.86 -0.91 -2.16
N ILE A 105 -7.12 -0.70 -2.52
CA ILE A 105 -7.70 -1.13 -3.79
C ILE A 105 -8.72 -0.10 -4.30
N ASN A 106 -9.12 -0.20 -5.55
CA ASN A 106 -10.29 0.50 -6.09
C ASN A 106 -11.51 -0.44 -6.20
N GLU A 107 -12.67 0.10 -6.55
CA GLU A 107 -13.93 -0.68 -6.67
C GLU A 107 -13.83 -1.88 -7.65
N HIS A 108 -13.09 -1.74 -8.76
CA HIS A 108 -12.90 -2.83 -9.72
C HIS A 108 -11.97 -3.92 -9.20
N GLU A 109 -10.91 -3.53 -8.48
CA GLU A 109 -9.98 -4.47 -7.84
C GLU A 109 -10.66 -5.22 -6.67
N GLU A 110 -11.53 -4.54 -5.92
CA GLU A 110 -12.36 -5.12 -4.87
C GLU A 110 -13.28 -6.22 -5.44
N GLU A 111 -14.05 -5.88 -6.48
CA GLU A 111 -14.91 -6.83 -7.19
C GLU A 111 -14.13 -8.02 -7.76
N TYR A 112 -12.95 -7.75 -8.34
CA TYR A 112 -12.09 -8.80 -8.89
C TYR A 112 -11.62 -9.78 -7.81
N ILE A 113 -11.09 -9.29 -6.68
CA ILE A 113 -10.62 -10.13 -5.58
C ILE A 113 -11.79 -10.91 -4.97
N ALA A 114 -12.92 -10.25 -4.69
CA ALA A 114 -14.12 -10.89 -4.17
C ALA A 114 -14.56 -12.07 -5.04
N ARG A 115 -14.67 -11.85 -6.35
CA ARG A 115 -15.01 -12.89 -7.32
C ARG A 115 -13.97 -14.01 -7.38
N LEU A 116 -12.68 -13.68 -7.39
CA LEU A 116 -11.59 -14.64 -7.49
C LEU A 116 -11.57 -15.62 -6.31
N PHE A 117 -11.93 -15.14 -5.12
CA PHE A 117 -11.94 -15.95 -3.89
C PHE A 117 -13.32 -16.46 -3.50
N GLY A 118 -14.38 -16.09 -4.22
CA GLY A 118 -15.75 -16.56 -3.97
C GLY A 118 -16.37 -15.99 -2.69
N LEU A 119 -16.12 -14.71 -2.41
CA LEU A 119 -16.64 -13.97 -1.25
C LEU A 119 -17.32 -12.68 -1.68
N ASP A 120 -18.11 -12.09 -0.78
CA ASP A 120 -18.68 -10.77 -0.96
C ASP A 120 -17.61 -9.69 -0.74
N ALA A 121 -17.77 -8.53 -1.38
CA ALA A 121 -16.82 -7.42 -1.26
C ALA A 121 -16.62 -6.94 0.20
N SER A 122 -17.65 -7.07 1.04
CA SER A 122 -17.56 -6.79 2.49
C SER A 122 -16.60 -7.71 3.24
N ASP A 123 -16.33 -8.90 2.70
CA ASP A 123 -15.65 -9.99 3.41
C ASP A 123 -14.19 -10.12 2.97
N ILE A 124 -13.68 -9.21 2.13
CA ILE A 124 -12.28 -9.21 1.66
C ILE A 124 -11.28 -9.17 2.83
N ARG A 125 -11.65 -8.58 3.96
CA ARG A 125 -10.86 -8.57 5.20
C ARG A 125 -10.51 -9.99 5.65
N ASP A 126 -11.41 -10.95 5.42
CA ASP A 126 -11.24 -12.35 5.85
C ASP A 126 -10.13 -13.08 5.08
N LEU A 127 -9.61 -12.48 4.00
CA LEU A 127 -8.43 -12.96 3.29
C LEU A 127 -7.11 -12.67 4.01
N GLY A 128 -7.11 -11.79 5.02
CA GLY A 128 -5.91 -11.44 5.78
C GLY A 128 -5.76 -9.98 6.20
N PRO A 129 -6.10 -8.98 5.37
CA PRO A 129 -5.89 -7.57 5.70
C PRO A 129 -6.60 -7.15 7.00
N ASP A 130 -5.91 -6.45 7.90
CA ASP A 130 -6.54 -5.86 9.09
C ASP A 130 -7.42 -4.65 8.71
N ILE A 131 -6.98 -3.90 7.69
CA ILE A 131 -7.64 -2.72 7.15
C ILE A 131 -7.74 -2.87 5.64
N VAL A 132 -8.95 -2.74 5.10
CA VAL A 132 -9.20 -2.65 3.65
C VAL A 132 -9.68 -1.24 3.33
N VAL A 133 -8.99 -0.59 2.40
CA VAL A 133 -9.35 0.75 1.92
C VAL A 133 -9.69 0.67 0.44
N THR A 134 -10.97 0.83 0.13
CA THR A 134 -11.49 0.81 -1.23
C THR A 134 -11.75 2.23 -1.70
N THR A 135 -10.97 2.69 -2.67
CA THR A 135 -11.15 4.00 -3.31
C THR A 135 -12.32 3.97 -4.30
N LEU A 136 -13.16 5.01 -4.27
CA LEU A 136 -14.41 5.14 -5.03
C LEU A 136 -14.39 6.36 -5.96
N GLY A 137 -13.19 6.79 -6.36
CA GLY A 137 -12.97 7.99 -7.17
C GLY A 137 -13.48 9.26 -6.48
N SER A 138 -14.31 10.04 -7.18
CA SER A 138 -14.91 11.28 -6.65
C SER A 138 -15.90 11.06 -5.50
N ARG A 139 -16.31 9.80 -5.25
CA ARG A 139 -17.17 9.45 -4.11
C ARG A 139 -16.37 9.27 -2.81
N GLY A 140 -15.05 9.32 -2.85
CA GLY A 140 -14.18 9.17 -1.68
C GLY A 140 -13.66 7.76 -1.52
N CYS A 141 -13.74 7.19 -0.32
CA CYS A 141 -13.33 5.82 -0.06
C CYS A 141 -14.21 5.13 1.00
N ARG A 142 -14.16 3.80 1.01
CA ARG A 142 -14.68 2.95 2.07
C ARG A 142 -13.51 2.36 2.85
N VAL A 143 -13.60 2.37 4.17
CA VAL A 143 -12.59 1.80 5.07
C VAL A 143 -13.25 0.73 5.92
N ILE A 144 -12.78 -0.51 5.79
CA ILE A 144 -13.24 -1.66 6.55
C ILE A 144 -12.14 -2.07 7.52
N THR A 145 -12.52 -2.26 8.78
CA THR A 145 -11.67 -2.80 9.87
C THR A 145 -12.46 -3.90 10.59
N GLU A 146 -11.89 -4.50 11.63
CA GLU A 146 -12.61 -5.48 12.47
C GLU A 146 -13.92 -4.93 13.05
N SER A 147 -13.96 -3.65 13.42
CA SER A 147 -15.07 -3.06 14.17
C SER A 147 -15.87 -2.00 13.41
N HIS A 148 -15.40 -1.58 12.24
CA HIS A 148 -15.99 -0.46 11.50
C HIS A 148 -16.01 -0.74 10.00
N ASP A 149 -17.09 -0.30 9.38
CA ASP A 149 -17.25 -0.16 7.93
C ASP A 149 -17.73 1.28 7.67
N ALA A 150 -16.83 2.12 7.19
CA ALA A 150 -17.05 3.55 7.12
C ALA A 150 -16.82 4.10 5.72
N HIS A 151 -17.74 4.97 5.28
CA HIS A 151 -17.56 5.79 4.09
C HIS A 151 -16.95 7.14 4.45
N VAL A 152 -15.95 7.56 3.69
CA VAL A 152 -15.25 8.83 3.83
C VAL A 152 -15.42 9.60 2.52
N PRO A 153 -16.06 10.78 2.54
CA PRO A 153 -16.27 11.55 1.31
C PRO A 153 -14.94 12.05 0.74
N ALA A 154 -14.88 12.21 -0.58
CA ALA A 154 -13.72 12.84 -1.22
C ALA A 154 -13.66 14.33 -0.86
N VAL A 155 -12.44 14.84 -0.67
CA VAL A 155 -12.21 16.28 -0.61
C VAL A 155 -12.33 16.85 -2.02
N ALA A 156 -13.16 17.87 -2.19
CA ALA A 156 -13.39 18.50 -3.48
C ALA A 156 -12.08 19.14 -4.01
N ALA A 157 -11.66 18.71 -5.19
CA ALA A 157 -10.47 19.23 -5.86
C ALA A 157 -10.74 19.40 -7.36
N LYS A 158 -10.06 20.37 -7.98
CA LYS A 158 -10.08 20.51 -9.43
C LYS A 158 -9.24 19.40 -10.04
N MET A 159 -9.89 18.46 -10.74
CA MET A 159 -9.20 17.41 -11.49
C MET A 159 -8.43 18.03 -12.66
N VAL A 160 -7.10 17.89 -12.64
CA VAL A 160 -6.21 18.30 -13.73
C VAL A 160 -5.58 17.07 -14.38
N ASP A 161 -5.01 16.17 -13.56
CA ASP A 161 -4.47 14.88 -13.97
C ASP A 161 -4.76 13.87 -12.84
N PRO A 162 -5.46 12.75 -13.11
CA PRO A 162 -5.73 11.73 -12.10
C PRO A 162 -4.51 10.83 -11.80
N THR A 163 -3.42 10.95 -12.57
CA THR A 163 -2.21 10.15 -12.38
C THR A 163 -1.61 10.40 -11.00
N GLY A 164 -1.35 9.32 -10.25
CA GLY A 164 -0.77 9.39 -8.91
C GLY A 164 -1.75 9.76 -7.79
N ALA A 165 -3.04 9.91 -8.08
CA ALA A 165 -4.05 10.17 -7.05
C ALA A 165 -4.12 9.03 -6.01
N GLY A 166 -4.10 7.77 -6.46
CA GLY A 166 -4.09 6.60 -5.58
C GLY A 166 -2.83 6.51 -4.70
N ASP A 167 -1.67 6.73 -5.30
CA ASP A 167 -0.37 6.78 -4.61
C ASP A 167 -0.33 7.87 -3.54
N SER A 168 -0.82 9.06 -3.89
CA SER A 168 -0.89 10.21 -2.97
C SER A 168 -1.87 9.94 -1.83
N PHE A 169 -3.01 9.30 -2.12
CA PHE A 169 -3.99 8.90 -1.13
C PHE A 169 -3.42 7.87 -0.14
N ALA A 170 -2.77 6.80 -0.64
CA ALA A 170 -2.13 5.80 0.21
C ALA A 170 -1.04 6.41 1.10
N ALA A 171 -0.19 7.29 0.54
CA ALA A 171 0.83 8.00 1.31
C ALA A 171 0.22 8.87 2.43
N GLY A 172 -0.85 9.63 2.13
CA GLY A 172 -1.56 10.45 3.10
C GLY A 172 -2.22 9.62 4.21
N PHE A 173 -2.87 8.52 3.84
CA PHE A 173 -3.49 7.59 4.79
C PHE A 173 -2.43 7.00 5.73
N LEU A 174 -1.33 6.48 5.19
CA LEU A 174 -0.25 5.89 5.98
C LEU A 174 0.42 6.89 6.92
N PHE A 175 0.60 8.14 6.46
CA PHE A 175 1.10 9.23 7.30
C PHE A 175 0.16 9.48 8.48
N GLY A 176 -1.14 9.64 8.21
CA GLY A 176 -2.16 9.85 9.27
C GLY A 176 -2.23 8.67 10.25
N TYR A 177 -2.21 7.44 9.72
CA TYR A 177 -2.22 6.21 10.51
C TYR A 177 -1.02 6.15 11.46
N GLN A 178 0.19 6.44 10.98
CA GLN A 178 1.39 6.47 11.84
C GLN A 178 1.40 7.62 12.83
N TRP A 179 0.92 8.81 12.42
CA TRP A 179 0.87 10.00 13.29
C TRP A 179 -0.04 9.79 14.50
N SER A 180 -1.16 9.08 14.33
CA SER A 180 -2.12 8.79 15.40
C SER A 180 -1.55 7.99 16.58
N GLY A 181 -0.39 7.35 16.41
CA GLY A 181 0.30 6.56 17.45
C GLY A 181 -0.45 5.31 17.94
N SER A 182 -1.70 5.10 17.50
CA SER A 182 -2.66 4.19 18.14
C SER A 182 -3.32 3.20 17.17
N GLY A 183 -2.95 3.19 15.89
CA GLY A 183 -3.66 2.40 14.88
C GLY A 183 -5.10 2.88 14.63
N MET A 184 -5.40 4.12 15.02
CA MET A 184 -6.74 4.70 14.93
C MET A 184 -6.78 5.64 13.73
N VAL A 185 -7.55 5.26 12.70
CA VAL A 185 -7.82 6.13 11.55
C VAL A 185 -8.80 7.20 12.01
N PHE A 186 -8.33 8.44 12.16
CA PHE A 186 -9.23 9.57 12.42
C PHE A 186 -10.01 9.89 11.15
N LEU A 187 -11.23 9.39 11.07
CA LEU A 187 -12.23 9.87 10.13
C LEU A 187 -12.71 11.23 10.65
N LEU A 188 -12.02 12.30 10.27
CA LEU A 188 -12.46 13.66 10.61
C LEU A 188 -13.71 13.97 9.80
N PRO A 189 -14.89 14.17 10.42
CA PRO A 189 -16.13 14.27 9.66
C PRO A 189 -16.24 15.50 8.75
N HIS A 190 -15.41 16.53 8.91
CA HIS A 190 -15.60 17.83 8.22
C HIS A 190 -14.29 18.62 8.00
N LEU A 191 -13.47 18.23 7.02
CA LEU A 191 -12.50 19.13 6.39
C LEU A 191 -12.77 19.24 4.89
#